data_AF-A0A1Q3DJM5-F1
#
_entry.id   AF-A0A1Q3DJM5-F1
#
_cell.length_a   1.000
_cell.length_b   1.000
_cell.length_c   1.000
_cell.angle_alpha   90.00
_cell.angle_beta   90.00
_cell.angle_gamma   90.00
#
_symmetry.space_group_name_H-M   'P 1'
#
loop_
_entity.id
_entity.type
_entity.pdbx_description
1 polymer ?
#
loop_
_entity_poly.entity_id
_entity_poly.type
_entity_poly.pdbx_seq_one_letter_code
_entity_poly.pdbx_strand_id
1 'polypeptide(L)'
;MEEFNNVIRTAEFEDLKTTGLKYTWSNMRSGSAALSKKLDRALGNWEWFKAFGDSYAHTYNQGISDHAPISVQLMHLIQSVGRPFKFLNYWANHPDFLNIVRHVWS
;
A
#
# COMPACT_ATOMS: atom_id res chain seq x y z
N MET A 1 -3.61 -22.79 -17.61
CA MET A 1 -2.61 -21.86 -17.03
C MET A 1 -1.97 -20.98 -18.08
N GLU A 2 -1.68 -21.48 -19.28
CA GLU A 2 -1.05 -20.67 -20.34
C GLU A 2 -1.92 -19.49 -20.79
N GLU A 3 -3.21 -19.71 -21.07
CA GLU A 3 -4.15 -18.64 -21.41
C GLU A 3 -4.25 -17.57 -20.31
N PHE A 4 -4.35 -17.98 -19.05
CA PHE A 4 -4.37 -17.07 -17.90
C PHE A 4 -3.09 -16.23 -17.82
N ASN A 5 -1.92 -16.86 -17.98
CA ASN A 5 -0.64 -16.15 -17.99
C ASN A 5 -0.51 -15.21 -19.20
N ASN A 6 -1.06 -15.58 -20.35
CA ASN A 6 -1.09 -14.72 -21.53
C ASN A 6 -1.96 -13.48 -21.28
N VAL A 7 -3.14 -13.63 -20.67
CA VAL A 7 -3.98 -12.49 -20.29
C VAL A 7 -3.26 -11.56 -19.31
N ILE A 8 -2.61 -12.11 -18.27
CA ILE A 8 -1.83 -11.31 -17.32
C ILE A 8 -0.75 -10.49 -18.04
N ARG A 9 -0.02 -11.11 -18.97
CA ARG A 9 1.06 -10.44 -19.72
C ARG A 9 0.52 -9.38 -20.67
N THR A 10 -0.50 -9.72 -21.46
CA THR A 10 -1.08 -8.81 -22.47
C THR A 10 -1.76 -7.60 -21.84
N ALA A 11 -2.35 -7.76 -20.66
CA ALA A 11 -2.97 -6.67 -19.91
C ALA A 11 -2.00 -5.96 -18.94
N GLU A 12 -0.71 -6.34 -18.96
CA GLU A 12 0.35 -5.76 -18.13
C GLU A 12 0.01 -5.76 -16.63
N PHE A 13 -0.59 -6.85 -16.17
CA PHE A 13 -0.90 -7.04 -14.75
C PHE A 13 0.34 -7.52 -13.99
N GLU A 14 0.58 -6.89 -12.85
CA GLU A 14 1.59 -7.29 -11.86
C GLU A 14 0.94 -7.60 -10.51
N ASP A 15 1.59 -8.44 -9.71
CA ASP A 15 1.15 -8.68 -8.33
C ASP A 15 1.30 -7.41 -7.50
N LEU A 16 0.25 -7.06 -6.76
CA LEU A 16 0.41 -6.09 -5.68
C LEU A 16 1.36 -6.65 -4.62
N LYS A 17 2.18 -5.76 -4.05
CA LYS A 17 2.98 -6.09 -2.86
C LYS A 17 2.04 -6.68 -1.81
N THR A 18 2.33 -7.89 -1.34
CA THR A 18 1.46 -8.60 -0.40
C THR A 18 2.13 -8.75 0.95
N THR A 19 1.38 -8.53 2.03
CA THR A 19 1.78 -8.77 3.42
C THR A 19 0.91 -9.84 4.08
N GLY A 20 1.30 -10.36 5.24
CA GLY A 20 0.56 -11.41 5.95
C GLY A 20 0.94 -12.82 5.48
N LEU A 21 -0.03 -13.73 5.40
CA LEU A 21 0.22 -15.13 5.05
C LEU A 21 0.66 -15.30 3.58
N LYS A 22 1.59 -16.24 3.34
CA LYS A 22 2.08 -16.56 1.99
C LYS A 22 1.10 -17.39 1.17
N TYR A 23 0.34 -18.27 1.83
CA TYR A 23 -0.60 -19.18 1.21
C TYR A 23 -2.02 -18.68 1.42
N THR A 24 -2.85 -18.88 0.40
CA THR A 24 -4.22 -18.38 0.38
C THR A 24 -5.25 -19.50 0.45
N TRP A 25 -4.81 -20.74 0.34
CA TRP A 25 -5.63 -21.93 0.43
C TRP A 25 -4.94 -23.01 1.26
N SER A 26 -5.70 -23.79 2.02
CA SER A 26 -5.21 -24.99 2.71
C SER A 26 -6.26 -26.09 2.64
N ASN A 27 -5.81 -27.34 2.61
CA ASN A 27 -6.71 -28.50 2.68
C ASN A 27 -7.32 -28.74 4.07
N MET A 28 -7.08 -27.84 5.05
CA MET A 28 -7.59 -27.89 6.42
C MET A 28 -7.20 -29.14 7.22
N ARG A 29 -6.16 -29.86 6.77
CA ARG A 29 -5.60 -31.03 7.49
C ARG A 29 -4.41 -30.61 8.34
N SER A 30 -4.13 -31.41 9.37
CA SER A 30 -3.01 -31.22 10.28
C SER A 30 -1.89 -32.25 10.05
N GLY A 31 -0.68 -31.95 10.55
CA GLY A 31 0.45 -32.86 10.51
C GLY A 31 1.01 -33.08 9.10
N SER A 32 1.47 -34.30 8.80
CA SER A 32 2.09 -34.64 7.51
C SER A 32 1.15 -34.57 6.32
N ALA A 33 -0.17 -34.57 6.56
CA ALA A 33 -1.19 -34.43 5.51
C ALA A 33 -1.58 -32.97 5.22
N ALA A 34 -1.03 -32.01 5.97
CA ALA A 34 -1.31 -30.58 5.78
C ALA A 34 -0.72 -30.08 4.46
N LEU A 35 -1.57 -29.47 3.62
CA LEU A 35 -1.16 -28.87 2.36
C LEU A 35 -1.70 -27.45 2.26
N SER A 36 -0.85 -26.52 1.84
CA SER A 36 -1.22 -25.13 1.59
C SER A 36 -0.70 -24.67 0.23
N LYS A 37 -1.50 -23.87 -0.47
CA LYS A 37 -1.20 -23.33 -1.80
C LYS A 37 -1.51 -21.85 -1.86
N LYS A 38 -0.83 -21.13 -2.74
CA LYS A 38 -1.19 -19.76 -3.12
C LYS A 38 -2.02 -19.84 -4.41
N LEU A 39 -3.33 -19.71 -4.28
CA LEU A 39 -4.29 -19.81 -5.39
C LEU A 39 -4.89 -18.45 -5.76
N ASP A 40 -4.93 -17.53 -4.80
CA ASP A 40 -5.55 -16.21 -4.93
C ASP A 40 -4.46 -15.14 -5.05
N ARG A 41 -4.71 -14.12 -5.89
CA ARG A 41 -3.77 -13.03 -6.17
C ARG A 41 -4.52 -11.72 -6.29
N ALA A 42 -3.91 -10.64 -5.78
CA ALA A 42 -4.33 -9.27 -6.06
C ALA A 42 -3.39 -8.71 -7.14
N LEU A 43 -3.96 -8.27 -8.26
CA LEU A 43 -3.22 -7.79 -9.43
C LEU A 43 -3.59 -6.35 -9.75
N GLY A 44 -2.62 -5.59 -10.26
CA GLY A 44 -2.78 -4.21 -10.70
C GLY A 44 -1.99 -3.99 -11.99
N ASN A 45 -2.49 -3.15 -12.88
CA ASN A 45 -1.79 -2.75 -14.09
C ASN A 45 -1.30 -1.30 -13.97
N TRP A 46 -0.69 -0.76 -15.02
CA TRP A 46 -0.17 0.61 -15.03
C TRP A 46 -1.18 1.66 -14.55
N GLU A 47 -2.42 1.63 -15.05
CA GLU A 47 -3.45 2.59 -14.64
C GLU A 47 -3.81 2.47 -13.15
N TRP A 48 -3.81 1.25 -12.61
CA TRP A 48 -3.98 1.02 -11.17
C TRP A 48 -2.83 1.63 -10.37
N PHE A 49 -1.57 1.35 -10.73
CA PHE A 49 -0.41 1.88 -10.00
C PHE A 49 -0.26 3.40 -10.14
N LYS A 50 -0.73 3.97 -11.25
CA LYS A 50 -0.80 5.42 -11.42
C LYS A 50 -1.80 6.06 -10.46
N ALA A 51 -2.95 5.41 -10.23
CA ALA A 51 -3.99 5.92 -9.32
C ALA A 51 -3.72 5.58 -7.83
N PHE A 52 -3.13 4.42 -7.56
CA PHE A 52 -3.00 3.81 -6.24
C PHE A 52 -1.60 3.20 -6.02
N GLY A 53 -0.55 3.94 -6.36
CA GLY A 53 0.83 3.43 -6.40
C GLY A 53 1.34 2.82 -5.08
N ASP A 54 0.88 3.34 -3.95
CA ASP A 54 1.22 2.83 -2.61
C ASP A 54 0.23 1.75 -2.09
N SER A 55 -0.66 1.25 -2.96
CA SER A 55 -1.57 0.16 -2.59
C SER A 55 -0.83 -1.16 -2.39
N TYR A 56 -1.33 -1.96 -1.45
CA TYR A 56 -0.77 -3.28 -1.16
C TYR A 56 -1.88 -4.24 -0.75
N ALA A 57 -1.64 -5.53 -0.95
CA ALA A 57 -2.53 -6.57 -0.50
C ALA A 57 -2.13 -7.08 0.91
N HIS A 58 -3.12 -7.50 1.69
CA HIS A 58 -2.89 -8.19 2.96
C HIS A 58 -3.67 -9.50 2.98
N THR A 59 -2.96 -10.61 3.22
CA THR A 59 -3.56 -11.94 3.37
C THR A 59 -3.71 -12.26 4.86
N TYR A 60 -4.95 -12.45 5.32
CA TYR A 60 -5.28 -12.70 6.72
C TYR A 60 -5.17 -14.18 7.09
N ASN A 61 -5.27 -14.48 8.38
CA ASN A 61 -5.39 -15.86 8.84
C ASN A 61 -6.67 -16.51 8.30
N GLN A 62 -6.58 -17.80 7.98
CA GLN A 62 -7.75 -18.62 7.67
C GLN A 62 -8.68 -18.69 8.88
N GLY A 63 -9.97 -18.47 8.62
CA GLY A 63 -11.05 -18.70 9.57
C GLY A 63 -11.62 -20.11 9.38
N ILE A 64 -12.94 -20.19 9.19
CA ILE A 64 -13.65 -21.44 8.92
C ILE A 64 -13.60 -21.89 7.45
N SER A 65 -13.04 -21.07 6.56
CA SER A 65 -12.88 -21.38 5.13
C SER A 65 -11.51 -22.00 4.87
N ASP A 66 -11.46 -22.88 3.88
CA ASP A 66 -10.22 -23.37 3.29
C ASP A 66 -9.43 -22.28 2.55
N HIS A 67 -10.03 -21.10 2.31
CA HIS A 67 -9.36 -19.91 1.79
C HIS A 67 -9.04 -18.87 2.87
N ALA A 68 -7.91 -18.20 2.71
CA ALA A 68 -7.52 -17.02 3.46
C ALA A 68 -8.08 -15.75 2.79
N PRO A 69 -8.76 -14.87 3.52
CA PRO A 69 -9.20 -13.59 2.97
C PRO A 69 -8.01 -12.72 2.53
N ILE A 70 -8.20 -11.99 1.42
CA ILE A 70 -7.27 -10.96 0.96
C ILE A 70 -8.00 -9.61 0.95
N SER A 71 -7.41 -8.58 1.56
CA SER A 71 -7.83 -7.19 1.36
C SER A 71 -6.81 -6.44 0.52
N VAL A 72 -7.27 -5.47 -0.26
CA VAL A 72 -6.42 -4.49 -0.91
C VAL A 72 -6.52 -3.19 -0.14
N GLN A 73 -5.41 -2.81 0.49
CA GLN A 73 -5.27 -1.56 1.20
C GLN A 73 -4.89 -0.50 0.17
N LEU A 74 -5.82 0.40 -0.11
CA LEU A 74 -5.52 1.63 -0.81
C LEU A 74 -4.93 2.57 0.22
N MET A 75 -3.64 2.89 0.11
CA MET A 75 -3.15 4.05 0.84
C MET A 75 -3.90 5.24 0.26
N HIS A 76 -4.82 5.80 1.04
CA HIS A 76 -5.39 7.10 0.73
C HIS A 76 -4.20 7.98 0.39
N LEU A 77 -4.26 8.65 -0.77
CA LEU A 77 -3.69 9.97 -0.89
C LEU A 77 -4.31 10.73 0.27
N ILE A 78 -3.64 10.71 1.43
CA ILE A 78 -3.78 11.75 2.40
C ILE A 78 -3.37 12.94 1.54
N GLN A 79 -4.37 13.63 0.96
CA GLN A 79 -4.21 15.04 0.64
C GLN A 79 -3.60 15.55 1.92
N SER A 80 -2.28 15.80 1.89
CA SER A 80 -1.60 16.21 3.10
C SER A 80 -2.40 17.42 3.51
N VAL A 81 -3.17 17.31 4.60
CA VAL A 81 -3.74 18.47 5.24
C VAL A 81 -2.47 19.21 5.60
N GLY A 82 -2.11 20.19 4.77
CA GLY A 82 -0.72 20.61 4.60
C GLY A 82 -0.10 20.78 5.98
N ARG A 83 1.11 20.24 6.19
CA ARG A 83 1.74 20.29 7.52
C ARG A 83 1.53 21.72 8.05
N PRO A 84 0.89 21.91 9.21
CA PRO A 84 0.58 23.24 9.68
C PRO A 84 1.88 24.02 9.73
N PHE A 85 1.90 25.21 9.14
CA PHE A 85 3.05 26.10 9.22
C PHE A 85 3.27 26.41 10.71
N LYS A 86 4.40 25.97 11.25
CA LYS A 86 4.79 26.22 12.63
C LYS A 86 5.85 27.30 12.63
N PHE A 87 5.51 28.45 13.19
CA PHE A 87 6.43 29.55 13.45
C PHE A 87 6.69 29.63 14.96
N LEU A 88 7.94 29.78 15.35
CA LEU A 88 8.29 30.05 16.73
C LEU A 88 8.08 31.55 16.98
N ASN A 89 7.03 31.90 17.72
CA ASN A 89 6.72 33.30 18.06
C ASN A 89 7.89 34.03 18.73
N TYR A 90 8.77 33.30 19.41
CA TYR A 90 10.00 33.85 19.98
C TYR A 90 10.91 34.52 18.93
N TRP A 91 10.94 34.02 17.70
CA TRP A 91 11.73 34.63 16.63
C TRP A 91 11.23 36.02 16.25
N ALA A 92 9.92 36.30 16.36
CA ALA A 92 9.39 37.64 16.13
C ALA A 92 9.84 38.66 17.19
N ASN A 93 10.31 38.20 18.36
CA ASN A 93 10.85 39.06 19.41
C ASN A 93 12.35 39.36 19.23
N HIS A 94 13.02 38.73 18.27
CA HIS A 94 14.44 39.01 18.03
C HIS A 94 14.59 40.42 17.43
N PRO A 95 15.50 41.28 17.93
CA PRO A 95 15.65 42.66 17.44
C PRO A 95 15.83 42.78 15.92
N ASP A 96 16.52 41.80 15.32
CA ASP A 96 16.80 41.79 13.88
C ASP A 96 15.70 41.19 13.00
N PHE A 97 14.63 40.63 13.58
CA PHE A 97 13.61 39.88 12.85
C PHE A 97 13.01 40.69 11.69
N LEU A 98 12.55 41.91 11.96
CA LEU A 98 11.94 42.77 10.93
C LEU A 98 12.94 43.20 9.85
N ASN A 99 14.21 43.40 10.20
CA ASN A 99 15.24 43.78 9.24
C ASN A 99 15.53 42.65 8.26
N ILE A 100 15.68 41.42 8.78
CA ILE A 100 15.90 40.22 7.97
C ILE A 100 14.71 39.97 7.05
N VAL A 101 13.47 40.05 7.56
CA VAL A 101 12.27 39.84 6.76
C VAL A 101 12.19 40.85 5.60
N ARG A 102 12.43 42.13 5.86
CA ARG A 102 12.42 43.18 4.80
C ARG A 102 13.49 42.94 3.74
N HIS A 103 14.67 42.48 4.15
CA HIS A 103 15.78 42.22 3.23
C HIS A 103 15.55 40.97 2.36
N VAL A 104 14.94 39.92 2.91
CA VAL A 104 14.70 38.67 2.18
C VAL A 104 13.46 38.74 1.27
N TRP A 105 12.48 39.59 1.61
CA TRP A 105 11.22 39.73 0.86
C TRP A 105 11.20 40.92 -0.12
N SER A 106 12.29 41.67 -0.26
CA SER A 106 12.48 42.62 -1.35
C SER A 106 12.88 41.92 -2.64
#